data_AF-A0A0K0D202-F1
#
_entry.id   AF-A0A0K0D202-F1
#
_cell.length_a   1.000
_cell.length_b   1.000
_cell.length_c   1.000
_cell.angle_alpha   90.00
_cell.angle_beta   90.00
_cell.angle_gamma   90.00
#
_symmetry.space_group_name_H-M   'P 1'
#
loop_
_entity.id
_entity.type
_entity.pdbx_description
1 polymer ?
#
loop_
_entity_poly.entity_id
_entity_poly.type
_entity_poly.pdbx_seq_one_letter_code
_entity_poly.pdbx_strand_id
1 'polypeptide(L)'
;MYIVNQGVLQVVGGDNNEKVFAELMQGSVFGEISLLAIGGNNRRTASIRAKGYATLFVLAKEDLNDVIKYYPQAQVLLKRKAA
;
A
#
# COMPACT_ATOMS: atom_id res chain seq x y z
N MET A 1 6.02 -2.21 -0.33
CA MET A 1 4.67 -2.42 0.23
C MET A 1 4.74 -2.21 1.73
N TYR A 2 3.68 -1.70 2.34
CA TYR A 2 3.62 -1.43 3.78
C TYR A 2 2.44 -2.16 4.41
N ILE A 3 2.61 -2.62 5.64
CA ILE A 3 1.57 -3.24 6.45
C ILE A 3 1.49 -2.48 7.77
N VAL A 4 0.30 -2.04 8.16
CA VAL A 4 0.10 -1.29 9.41
C VAL A 4 0.22 -2.25 10.58
N ASN A 5 1.24 -2.06 11.42
CA ASN A 5 1.40 -2.82 12.66
C ASN A 5 0.62 -2.15 13.79
N GLN A 6 0.76 -0.83 13.98
CA GLN A 6 0.02 -0.05 14.97
C GLN A 6 -0.20 1.40 14.50
N GLY A 7 -1.20 2.06 15.07
CA GLY A 7 -1.59 3.44 14.73
C GLY A 7 -2.64 3.52 13.63
N VAL A 8 -2.94 4.75 13.22
CA VAL A 8 -3.93 5.06 12.18
C VAL A 8 -3.26 5.87 11.08
N LEU A 9 -3.44 5.47 9.83
CA LEU A 9 -3.02 6.23 8.65
C LEU A 9 -4.24 6.74 7.90
N GLN A 10 -4.05 7.79 7.12
CA GLN A 10 -5.06 8.37 6.25
C GLN A 10 -4.57 8.33 4.81
N VAL A 11 -5.43 7.85 3.92
CA VAL A 11 -5.27 8.01 2.47
C VAL A 11 -5.78 9.40 2.12
N VAL A 12 -4.89 10.27 1.64
CA VAL A 12 -5.16 11.68 1.40
C VAL A 12 -4.80 12.10 -0.03
N GLY A 13 -5.46 13.14 -0.51
CA GLY A 13 -5.17 13.78 -1.81
C GLY A 13 -6.10 14.96 -2.07
N GLY A 14 -6.33 15.29 -3.34
CA GLY A 14 -6.88 16.59 -3.70
C GLY A 14 -5.85 17.72 -3.50
N ASP A 15 -6.29 18.97 -3.61
CA ASP A 15 -5.42 20.13 -3.42
C ASP A 15 -4.80 20.09 -2.00
N ASN A 16 -3.48 20.22 -1.92
CA ASN A 16 -2.70 20.20 -0.67
C ASN A 16 -2.90 18.97 0.23
N ASN A 17 -3.41 17.84 -0.29
CA ASN A 17 -3.73 16.63 0.49
C ASN A 17 -4.77 16.85 1.61
N GLU A 18 -5.70 17.80 1.45
CA GLU A 18 -6.72 18.11 2.47
C GLU A 18 -7.87 17.10 2.49
N LYS A 19 -8.16 16.45 1.36
CA LYS A 19 -9.24 15.46 1.28
C LYS A 19 -8.77 14.10 1.81
N VAL A 20 -9.49 13.58 2.79
CA VAL A 20 -9.31 12.20 3.30
C VAL A 20 -10.24 11.27 2.53
N PHE A 21 -9.67 10.23 1.91
CA PHE A 21 -10.41 9.22 1.17
C PHE A 21 -10.72 7.98 2.02
N ALA A 22 -9.81 7.61 2.92
CA ALA A 22 -9.96 6.45 3.80
C ALA A 22 -9.02 6.55 5.01
N GLU A 23 -9.34 5.82 6.09
CA GLU A 23 -8.41 5.54 7.19
C GLU A 23 -7.96 4.07 7.12
N LEU A 24 -6.67 3.83 7.38
CA LEU A 24 -6.06 2.51 7.43
C LEU A 24 -5.65 2.22 8.88
N MET A 25 -6.04 1.05 9.37
CA MET A 25 -5.77 0.60 10.73
C MET A 25 -4.89 -0.66 10.72
N GLN A 26 -4.55 -1.19 11.89
CA GLN A 26 -3.78 -2.42 12.04
C GLN A 26 -4.24 -3.54 11.10
N GLY A 27 -3.29 -4.20 10.43
CA GLY A 27 -3.55 -5.24 9.42
C GLY A 27 -3.84 -4.71 8.01
N SER A 28 -4.03 -3.41 7.85
CA SER A 28 -4.20 -2.79 6.52
C SER A 28 -2.89 -2.84 5.73
N VAL A 29 -3.01 -3.04 4.42
CA VAL A 29 -1.88 -3.10 3.48
C VAL A 29 -2.02 -1.97 2.47
N PHE A 30 -0.92 -1.30 2.14
CA PHE A 30 -0.92 -0.22 1.15
C PHE A 30 0.41 -0.11 0.38
N GLY A 31 0.39 0.62 -0.74
CA GLY A 31 1.56 0.83 -1.61
C GLY A 31 1.85 -0.35 -2.55
N GLU A 32 0.91 -1.26 -2.71
CA GLU A 32 0.95 -2.42 -3.60
C GLU A 32 0.74 -2.04 -5.07
N ILE A 33 -0.07 -1.01 -5.37
CA ILE A 33 -0.34 -0.54 -6.74
C ILE A 33 0.96 -0.14 -7.45
N SER A 34 1.75 0.75 -6.84
CA SER A 34 3.02 1.21 -7.40
C SER A 34 4.07 0.09 -7.49
N LEU A 35 3.91 -0.97 -6.72
CA LEU A 35 4.85 -2.08 -6.67
C LEU A 35 4.54 -3.14 -7.72
N LEU A 36 3.26 -3.38 -8.00
CA LEU A 36 2.76 -4.33 -9.00
C LEU A 36 2.68 -3.73 -10.43
N ALA A 37 2.98 -2.44 -10.59
CA ALA A 37 2.97 -1.71 -11.86
C ALA A 37 1.66 -1.88 -12.67
N ILE A 38 0.53 -2.04 -11.99
CA ILE A 38 -0.77 -2.19 -12.64
C ILE A 38 -1.11 -0.87 -13.34
N GLY A 39 -1.36 -0.92 -14.65
CA GLY A 39 -1.62 0.26 -15.48
C GLY A 39 -0.40 0.84 -16.19
N GLY A 40 0.76 0.15 -16.20
CA GLY A 40 1.92 0.52 -17.01
C GLY A 40 2.71 1.73 -16.51
N ASN A 41 2.39 2.26 -15.32
CA ASN A 41 3.12 3.37 -14.73
C ASN A 41 3.16 3.24 -13.20
N ASN A 42 4.30 3.57 -12.57
CA ASN A 42 4.50 3.54 -11.11
C ASN A 42 3.77 4.70 -10.39
N ARG A 43 2.56 5.04 -10.83
CA ARG A 43 1.84 6.23 -10.39
C ARG A 43 1.32 5.99 -8.97
N ARG A 44 1.76 6.81 -8.03
CA ARG A 44 1.11 6.90 -6.71
C ARG A 44 -0.26 7.55 -6.90
N THR A 45 -1.31 6.85 -6.52
CA THR A 45 -2.70 7.29 -6.70
C THR A 45 -3.20 8.17 -5.56
N ALA A 46 -2.56 8.11 -4.40
CA ALA A 46 -2.84 8.93 -3.23
C ALA A 46 -1.61 9.03 -2.32
N SER A 47 -1.59 10.05 -1.47
CA SER A 47 -0.60 10.23 -0.41
C SER A 47 -1.08 9.53 0.86
N ILE A 48 -0.14 9.11 1.72
CA ILE A 48 -0.46 8.49 3.01
C ILE A 48 0.06 9.40 4.12
N ARG A 49 -0.79 9.74 5.08
CA ARG A 49 -0.46 10.58 6.24
C ARG A 49 -0.72 9.82 7.53
N ALA A 50 0.24 9.80 8.45
CA ALA A 50 0.01 9.24 9.78
C ALA A 50 -0.82 10.19 10.64
N LYS A 51 -1.80 9.64 11.38
CA LYS A 51 -2.61 10.35 12.36
C LYS A 51 -2.04 10.04 13.75
N GLY A 52 -0.96 10.74 14.10
CA GLY A 52 -0.15 10.45 15.29
C GLY A 52 0.94 9.41 15.01
N TYR A 53 1.44 8.76 16.06
CA TYR A 53 2.46 7.71 15.95
C TYR A 53 1.89 6.46 15.28
N ALA A 54 2.63 5.92 14.32
CA ALA A 54 2.31 4.68 13.63
C ALA A 54 3.58 3.85 13.42
N THR A 55 3.45 2.54 13.52
CA THR A 55 4.52 1.59 13.20
C THR A 55 4.08 0.71 12.03
N LEU A 56 5.00 0.48 11.09
CA LEU A 56 4.73 -0.20 9.84
C LEU A 56 5.76 -1.31 9.63
N PHE A 57 5.32 -2.45 9.10
CA PHE A 57 6.22 -3.37 8.43
C PHE A 57 6.41 -2.92 6.98
N VAL A 58 7.63 -3.12 6.47
CA VAL A 58 8.00 -2.80 5.10
C VAL A 58 8.41 -4.10 4.41
N LEU A 59 7.87 -4.34 3.23
CA LEU A 59 8.36 -5.34 2.30
C LEU A 59 8.89 -4.64 1.05
N ALA A 60 10.17 -4.82 0.76
CA ALA A 60 10.83 -4.24 -0.40
C ALA A 60 10.30 -4.88 -1.70
N LYS A 61 10.51 -4.18 -2.82
CA LYS A 61 10.01 -4.66 -4.12
C LYS A 61 10.77 -5.90 -4.57
N GLU A 62 12.07 -5.90 -4.35
CA GLU A 62 13.01 -6.96 -4.69
C GLU A 62 12.62 -8.23 -3.93
N ASP A 63 12.47 -8.13 -2.60
CA ASP A 63 12.04 -9.23 -1.74
C ASP A 63 10.67 -9.79 -2.13
N LEU A 64 9.69 -8.91 -2.44
CA LEU A 64 8.39 -9.39 -2.90
C LEU A 64 8.52 -10.11 -4.24
N ASN A 65 9.25 -9.57 -5.21
CA ASN A 65 9.41 -10.18 -6.52
C ASN A 65 10.08 -11.55 -6.46
N ASP A 66 10.97 -11.77 -5.49
CA ASP A 66 11.62 -13.06 -5.29
C ASP A 66 10.70 -14.05 -4.60
N VAL A 67 10.00 -13.63 -3.54
CA VAL A 67 9.13 -14.52 -2.76
C VAL A 67 7.81 -14.82 -3.48
N ILE A 68 7.25 -13.88 -4.25
CA ILE A 68 5.92 -14.03 -4.85
C ILE A 68 5.85 -15.19 -5.86
N LYS A 69 6.98 -15.58 -6.45
CA LYS A 69 7.12 -16.73 -7.35
C LYS A 69 6.70 -18.05 -6.67
N TYR A 70 6.89 -18.15 -5.36
CA TYR A 70 6.53 -19.31 -4.55
C TYR A 70 5.07 -19.27 -4.04
N TYR A 71 4.39 -18.11 -4.15
CA TYR A 71 3.03 -17.90 -3.63
C TYR A 71 2.10 -17.32 -4.72
N PRO A 72 1.79 -18.08 -5.78
CA PRO A 72 1.00 -17.58 -6.92
C PRO A 72 -0.41 -17.12 -6.52
N GLN A 73 -1.02 -17.75 -5.51
CA GLN A 73 -2.33 -17.33 -4.99
C GLN A 73 -2.28 -15.92 -4.37
N ALA A 74 -1.20 -15.59 -3.65
CA ALA A 74 -1.00 -14.26 -3.11
C ALA A 74 -0.84 -13.22 -4.23
N GLN A 75 -0.21 -13.59 -5.34
CA GLN A 75 -0.07 -12.69 -6.51
C GLN A 75 -1.43 -12.32 -7.09
N VAL A 76 -2.35 -13.29 -7.20
CA VAL A 76 -3.72 -13.05 -7.69
C VAL A 76 -4.47 -12.11 -6.75
N LEU A 77 -4.39 -12.34 -5.44
CA LEU A 77 -5.03 -11.49 -4.43
C LEU A 77 -4.49 -10.06 -4.46
N LEU A 78 -3.17 -9.90 -4.55
CA LEU A 78 -2.50 -8.62 -4.64
C LEU A 78 -2.91 -7.85 -5.91
N LYS A 79 -3.00 -8.54 -7.07
CA LYS A 79 -3.49 -7.94 -8.32
C LYS A 79 -4.95 -7.48 -8.21
N ARG A 80 -5.82 -8.25 -7.56
CA ARG A 80 -7.23 -7.87 -7.36
C ARG A 80 -7.40 -6.65 -6.45
N LYS A 81 -6.56 -6.50 -5.42
CA LYS A 81 -6.61 -5.33 -4.53
C LYS A 81 -6.10 -4.06 -5.20
N ALA A 82 -5.23 -4.20 -6.19
CA ALA A 82 -4.62 -3.10 -6.91
C ALA A 82 -5.38 -2.67 -8.19
N ALA A 83 -6.46 -3.39 -8.55
CA ALA A 83 -7.35 -3.07 -9.66
C ALA A 83 -8.60 -2.34 -9.16
#